data_AF-A0AA43HWC2-F1
#
_entry.id   AF-A0AA43HWC2-F1
#
_cell.length_a   1.000
_cell.length_b   1.000
_cell.length_c   1.000
_cell.angle_alpha   90.00
_cell.angle_beta   90.00
_cell.angle_gamma   90.00
#
_symmetry.space_group_name_H-M   'P 1'
#
loop_
_entity.id
_entity.type
_entity.pdbx_description
1 polymer ?
#
loop_
_entity_poly.entity_id
_entity_poly.type
_entity_poly.pdbx_seq_one_letter_code
_entity_poly.pdbx_strand_id
1 'polypeptide(L)'
;MRKLYIILTLIISFSLSAHAQWLWDRNKMEKIKIDIKSLAYSNAYKSLIRQADKALSGGTYSVTYKKSVAPSGSKHDYVSLSRYWWPNPDKNDRMPYIFKDGQSNPELNEYDRNLLGTMCGAVNTLALAYFYSNDERYAAKAIELVRTWFLDEKTK
;
A
#
# COMPACT_ATOMS: atom_id res chain seq x y z
N MET A 1 -28.76 -14.35 44.99
CA MET A 1 -28.78 -14.85 43.60
C MET A 1 -28.51 -13.77 42.55
N ARG A 2 -29.17 -12.60 42.59
CA ARG A 2 -28.99 -11.50 41.61
C ARG A 2 -27.54 -10.96 41.46
N LYS A 3 -26.75 -10.92 42.54
CA LYS A 3 -25.33 -10.50 42.49
C LYS A 3 -24.41 -11.51 41.78
N LEU A 4 -24.76 -12.80 41.77
CA LEU A 4 -23.97 -13.85 41.12
C LEU A 4 -24.11 -13.78 39.59
N TYR A 5 -25.31 -13.47 39.09
CA TYR A 5 -25.57 -13.27 37.67
C TYR A 5 -24.88 -12.02 37.09
N ILE A 6 -24.75 -10.96 37.91
CA ILE A 6 -24.03 -9.72 37.52
C ILE A 6 -22.53 -9.97 37.38
N ILE A 7 -21.93 -10.75 38.29
CA ILE A 7 -20.51 -11.12 38.19
C ILE A 7 -20.25 -12.05 36.99
N LEU A 8 -21.15 -13.01 36.74
CA LEU A 8 -21.02 -13.94 35.62
C LEU A 8 -21.11 -13.22 34.25
N THR A 9 -21.99 -12.22 34.12
CA THR A 9 -22.12 -11.42 32.87
C THR A 9 -20.93 -10.49 32.63
N LEU A 10 -20.32 -9.94 33.69
CA LEU A 10 -19.10 -9.14 33.60
C LEU A 10 -17.89 -9.95 33.11
N ILE A 11 -17.76 -11.22 33.52
CA ILE A 11 -16.66 -12.11 33.12
C ILE A 11 -16.76 -12.51 31.63
N ILE A 12 -17.97 -12.75 31.13
CA ILE A 12 -18.22 -13.10 29.72
C ILE A 12 -17.94 -11.91 28.79
N SER A 13 -18.09 -10.68 29.30
CA SER A 13 -17.86 -9.45 28.53
C SER A 13 -16.37 -9.12 28.35
N PHE A 14 -15.48 -9.71 29.17
CA PHE A 14 -14.03 -9.43 29.15
C PHE A 14 -13.22 -10.41 28.27
N SER A 15 -13.86 -11.43 27.69
CA SER A 15 -13.17 -12.50 26.95
C SER A 15 -13.29 -12.41 25.43
N LEU A 16 -14.01 -11.42 24.89
CA LEU A 16 -13.97 -11.09 23.46
C LEU A 16 -12.74 -10.23 23.16
N SER A 17 -11.59 -10.87 23.07
CA SER A 17 -10.45 -10.29 22.36
C SER A 17 -10.88 -10.10 20.91
N ALA A 18 -11.19 -8.86 20.52
CA ALA A 18 -11.38 -8.50 19.12
C ALA A 18 -10.04 -8.74 18.40
N HIS A 19 -9.90 -9.90 17.77
CA HIS A 19 -8.76 -10.18 16.92
C HIS A 19 -8.98 -9.38 15.65
N ALA A 20 -8.41 -8.18 15.58
CA ALA A 20 -8.29 -7.47 14.31
C ALA A 20 -7.65 -8.43 13.31
N GLN A 21 -8.37 -8.76 12.24
CA GLN A 21 -7.84 -9.65 11.21
C GLN A 21 -6.87 -8.85 10.36
N TRP A 22 -5.60 -8.87 10.76
CA TRP A 22 -4.52 -8.40 9.93
C TRP A 22 -4.46 -9.28 8.68
N LEU A 23 -4.17 -8.68 7.51
CA LEU A 23 -3.94 -9.44 6.29
C LEU A 23 -2.82 -10.49 6.48
N TRP A 24 -1.90 -10.23 7.42
CA TRP A 24 -0.77 -11.08 7.76
C TRP A 24 -1.00 -11.75 9.11
N ASP A 25 -0.79 -13.07 9.16
CA ASP A 25 -0.75 -13.81 10.43
C ASP A 25 0.57 -13.52 11.16
N ARG A 26 0.50 -12.68 12.19
CA ARG A 26 1.67 -12.25 12.98
C ARG A 26 2.41 -13.42 13.61
N ASN A 27 1.69 -14.41 14.17
CA ASN A 27 2.34 -15.55 14.82
C ASN A 27 3.13 -16.38 13.81
N LYS A 28 2.59 -16.55 12.60
CA LYS A 28 3.30 -17.19 11.50
C LYS A 28 4.52 -16.37 11.05
N MET A 29 4.39 -15.04 10.95
CA MET A 29 5.52 -14.17 10.59
C MET A 29 6.68 -14.27 11.57
N GLU A 30 6.42 -14.26 12.89
CA GLU A 30 7.46 -14.38 13.92
C GLU A 30 8.17 -15.74 13.85
N LYS A 31 7.42 -16.82 13.62
CA LYS A 31 8.01 -18.15 13.39
C LYS A 31 8.93 -18.17 12.17
N ILE A 32 8.50 -17.57 11.06
CA ILE A 32 9.34 -17.42 9.85
C ILE A 32 10.58 -16.58 10.15
N LYS A 33 10.45 -15.50 10.94
CA LYS A 33 11.58 -14.63 11.31
C LYS A 33 12.65 -15.38 12.09
N ILE A 34 12.26 -16.23 13.03
CA ILE A 34 13.18 -17.08 13.80
C ILE A 34 13.93 -18.03 12.86
N ASP A 35 13.23 -18.63 11.90
CA ASP A 35 13.78 -19.63 10.98
C ASP A 35 14.22 -19.05 9.62
N ILE A 36 14.43 -17.73 9.53
CA ILE A 36 14.54 -17.02 8.24
C ILE A 36 15.71 -17.49 7.36
N LYS A 37 16.73 -18.10 7.99
CA LYS A 37 17.93 -18.62 7.33
C LYS A 37 17.79 -20.07 6.86
N SER A 38 16.70 -20.76 7.19
CA SER A 38 16.51 -22.16 6.77
C SER A 38 16.37 -22.29 5.26
N LEU A 39 16.52 -23.51 4.77
CA LEU A 39 16.39 -23.80 3.34
C LEU A 39 14.98 -23.44 2.81
N ALA A 40 13.96 -23.51 3.68
CA ALA A 40 12.59 -23.17 3.33
C ALA A 40 12.38 -21.67 3.04
N TYR A 41 13.08 -20.78 3.76
CA TYR A 41 12.81 -19.33 3.70
C TYR A 41 13.95 -18.49 3.13
N SER A 42 15.19 -18.98 3.17
CA SER A 42 16.38 -18.20 2.82
C SER A 42 16.34 -17.59 1.41
N ASN A 43 15.81 -18.31 0.41
CA ASN A 43 15.66 -17.79 -0.95
C ASN A 43 14.62 -16.66 -1.04
N ALA A 44 13.47 -16.83 -0.38
CA ALA A 44 12.44 -15.79 -0.32
C ALA A 44 12.96 -14.55 0.43
N TYR A 45 13.68 -14.75 1.53
CA TYR A 45 14.32 -13.68 2.29
C TYR A 45 15.33 -12.91 1.44
N LYS A 46 16.25 -13.59 0.74
CA LYS A 46 17.20 -12.93 -0.18
C LYS A 46 16.47 -12.13 -1.27
N SER A 47 15.36 -12.66 -1.78
CA SER A 47 14.53 -11.96 -2.77
C SER A 47 13.86 -10.70 -2.19
N LEU A 48 13.36 -10.77 -0.96
CA LEU A 48 12.81 -9.63 -0.24
C LEU A 48 13.86 -8.54 -0.05
N ILE A 49 15.04 -8.90 0.46
CA ILE A 49 16.14 -7.94 0.69
C ILE A 49 16.56 -7.26 -0.62
N ARG A 50 16.72 -8.01 -1.73
CA ARG A 50 17.03 -7.44 -3.04
C ARG A 50 15.96 -6.44 -3.52
N GLN A 51 14.68 -6.73 -3.31
CA GLN A 51 13.60 -5.81 -3.67
C GLN A 51 13.60 -4.57 -2.78
N ALA A 52 13.89 -4.73 -1.49
CA ALA A 52 14.00 -3.63 -0.54
C ALA A 52 15.20 -2.71 -0.85
N ASP A 53 16.35 -3.26 -1.23
CA ASP A 53 17.52 -2.49 -1.66
C ASP A 53 17.22 -1.67 -2.93
N LYS A 54 16.45 -2.25 -3.86
CA LYS A 54 15.96 -1.51 -5.03
C LYS A 54 14.99 -0.38 -4.65
N ALA A 55 14.08 -0.62 -3.71
CA ALA A 55 13.17 0.42 -3.22
C ALA A 55 13.92 1.52 -2.43
N LEU A 56 14.97 1.14 -1.69
CA LEU A 56 15.81 2.03 -0.89
C LEU A 56 16.52 3.08 -1.75
N SER A 57 16.99 2.67 -2.94
CA SER A 57 17.61 3.56 -3.93
C SER A 57 16.61 4.35 -4.79
N GLY A 58 15.31 4.12 -4.63
CA GLY A 58 14.25 4.82 -5.36
C GLY A 58 13.96 6.23 -4.82
N GLY A 59 13.32 7.05 -5.67
CA GLY A 59 12.79 8.35 -5.27
C GLY A 59 11.53 8.25 -4.39
N THR A 60 10.97 9.40 -4.05
CA THR A 60 9.67 9.50 -3.36
C THR A 60 8.51 9.48 -4.35
N TYR A 61 7.29 9.41 -3.83
CA TYR A 61 6.05 9.40 -4.61
C TYR A 61 5.08 10.40 -3.99
N SER A 62 4.29 11.09 -4.82
CA SER A 62 3.27 12.03 -4.36
C SER A 62 2.20 12.23 -5.44
N VAL A 63 0.98 12.53 -5.01
CA VAL A 63 -0.11 13.01 -5.88
C VAL A 63 0.26 14.28 -6.63
N THR A 64 1.22 15.07 -6.15
CA THR A 64 1.64 16.30 -6.85
C THR A 64 2.58 16.04 -8.04
N TYR A 65 3.10 14.82 -8.16
CA TYR A 65 4.07 14.44 -9.19
C TYR A 65 3.43 14.06 -10.53
N LYS A 66 2.11 13.85 -10.57
CA LYS A 66 1.37 13.62 -11.82
C LYS A 66 1.48 14.83 -12.76
N LYS A 67 1.35 14.57 -14.06
CA LYS A 67 1.26 15.62 -15.07
C LYS A 67 -0.11 16.30 -15.07
N SER A 68 -1.18 15.51 -14.88
CA SER A 68 -2.55 16.00 -14.88
C SER A 68 -2.88 16.86 -13.66
N VAL A 69 -3.95 17.63 -13.75
CA VAL A 69 -4.56 18.38 -12.63
C VAL A 69 -5.97 17.84 -12.46
N ALA A 70 -6.41 17.64 -11.23
CA ALA A 70 -7.75 17.14 -10.96
C ALA A 70 -8.81 18.18 -11.42
N PRO A 71 -10.07 17.77 -11.63
CA PRO A 71 -11.14 18.70 -12.01
C PRO A 71 -11.38 19.86 -11.03
N SER A 72 -10.94 19.72 -9.77
CA SER A 72 -10.96 20.78 -8.77
C SER A 72 -9.96 21.92 -9.04
N GLY A 73 -9.01 21.72 -9.95
CA GLY A 73 -7.88 22.63 -10.20
C GLY A 73 -6.69 22.42 -9.26
N SER A 74 -6.77 21.47 -8.32
CA SER A 74 -5.70 21.17 -7.37
C SER A 74 -4.84 19.97 -7.82
N LYS A 75 -3.53 20.06 -7.63
CA LYS A 75 -2.61 18.91 -7.77
C LYS A 75 -2.58 18.00 -6.54
N HIS A 76 -3.03 18.49 -5.39
CA HIS A 76 -3.12 17.73 -4.14
C HIS A 76 -4.27 16.72 -4.15
N ASP A 77 -5.24 16.91 -5.05
CA ASP A 77 -6.36 16.00 -5.16
C ASP A 77 -5.94 14.75 -5.95
N TYR A 78 -6.20 13.58 -5.37
CA TYR A 78 -6.02 12.31 -6.07
C TYR A 78 -6.98 12.23 -7.26
N VAL A 79 -6.44 11.87 -8.42
CA VAL A 79 -7.24 11.61 -9.63
C VAL A 79 -6.69 10.40 -10.36
N SER A 80 -7.60 9.60 -10.92
CA SER A 80 -7.24 8.47 -11.77
C SER A 80 -8.22 8.31 -12.93
N LEU A 81 -7.71 7.75 -14.02
CA LEU A 81 -8.53 7.36 -15.16
C LEU A 81 -8.99 5.92 -14.99
N SER A 82 -10.26 5.66 -15.26
CA SER A 82 -10.80 4.30 -15.24
C SER A 82 -10.12 3.45 -16.30
N ARG A 83 -9.59 2.28 -15.89
CA ARG A 83 -8.68 1.43 -16.67
C ARG A 83 -9.18 1.08 -18.07
N TYR A 84 -10.50 0.88 -18.22
CA TYR A 84 -11.11 0.37 -19.45
C TYR A 84 -11.83 1.44 -20.27
N TRP A 85 -11.69 2.72 -19.94
CA TRP A 85 -12.26 3.81 -20.72
C TRP A 85 -11.21 4.39 -21.67
N TRP A 86 -11.55 4.41 -22.95
CA TRP A 86 -10.68 4.83 -24.05
C TRP A 86 -11.27 6.01 -24.80
N PRO A 87 -10.43 6.92 -25.35
CA PRO A 87 -10.91 7.96 -26.24
C PRO A 87 -11.64 7.37 -27.45
N ASN A 88 -12.78 7.95 -27.82
CA ASN A 88 -13.61 7.45 -28.91
C ASN A 88 -12.95 7.77 -30.27
N PRO A 89 -12.58 6.77 -31.09
CA PRO A 89 -11.94 7.02 -32.38
C PRO A 89 -12.90 7.63 -33.43
N ASP A 90 -14.22 7.50 -33.25
CA ASP A 90 -15.23 7.94 -34.21
C ASP A 90 -15.64 9.42 -34.02
N LYS A 91 -14.97 10.13 -33.10
CA LYS A 91 -15.30 11.50 -32.70
C LYS A 91 -14.05 12.37 -32.80
N ASN A 92 -14.19 13.55 -33.41
CA ASN A 92 -13.07 14.48 -33.61
C ASN A 92 -12.46 14.96 -32.28
N ASP A 93 -13.29 15.18 -31.26
CA ASP A 93 -12.88 15.55 -29.90
C ASP A 93 -12.51 14.34 -29.03
N ARG A 94 -12.66 13.13 -29.56
CA ARG A 94 -12.44 11.83 -28.92
C ARG A 94 -13.31 11.59 -27.68
N MET A 95 -14.43 12.29 -27.57
CA MET A 95 -15.37 12.23 -26.43
C MET A 95 -16.79 11.80 -26.86
N PRO A 96 -17.62 11.29 -25.93
CA PRO A 96 -17.21 10.76 -24.63
C PRO A 96 -16.34 9.52 -24.83
N TYR A 97 -15.53 9.18 -23.82
CA TYR A 97 -14.77 7.92 -23.86
C TYR A 97 -15.72 6.73 -24.03
N ILE A 98 -15.18 5.60 -24.50
CA ILE A 98 -15.90 4.33 -24.68
C ILE A 98 -15.28 3.25 -23.80
N PHE A 99 -16.12 2.34 -23.30
CA PHE A 99 -15.69 1.21 -22.48
C PHE A 99 -15.17 0.06 -23.35
N LYS A 100 -13.97 -0.45 -23.05
CA LYS A 100 -13.34 -1.62 -23.67
C LYS A 100 -12.86 -2.58 -22.59
N ASP A 101 -13.69 -3.57 -22.25
CA ASP A 101 -13.39 -4.51 -21.19
C ASP A 101 -12.06 -5.26 -21.42
N GLY A 102 -11.32 -5.50 -20.34
CA GLY A 102 -10.02 -6.15 -20.36
C GLY A 102 -8.87 -5.38 -21.02
N GLN A 103 -9.15 -4.27 -21.72
CA GLN A 103 -8.14 -3.49 -22.44
C GLN A 103 -7.73 -2.27 -21.62
N SER A 104 -6.52 -2.30 -21.05
CA SER A 104 -6.03 -1.19 -20.21
C SER A 104 -5.59 0.01 -21.05
N ASN A 105 -6.21 1.17 -20.85
CA ASN A 105 -5.81 2.43 -21.48
C ASN A 105 -4.48 2.94 -20.89
N PRO A 106 -3.38 3.04 -21.67
CA PRO A 106 -2.09 3.51 -21.17
C PRO A 106 -2.12 4.95 -20.65
N GLU A 107 -3.11 5.77 -21.02
CA GLU A 107 -3.31 7.13 -20.52
C GLU A 107 -3.49 7.17 -18.99
N LEU A 108 -3.93 6.07 -18.36
CA LEU A 108 -4.00 5.97 -16.89
C LEU A 108 -2.64 6.19 -16.21
N ASN A 109 -1.53 6.00 -16.94
CA ASN A 109 -0.17 6.22 -16.45
C ASN A 109 0.15 7.70 -16.19
N GLU A 110 -0.65 8.62 -16.73
CA GLU A 110 -0.48 10.07 -16.52
C GLU A 110 -1.11 10.58 -15.22
N TYR A 111 -1.78 9.68 -14.48
CA TYR A 111 -2.54 9.95 -13.26
C TYR A 111 -1.95 9.21 -12.03
N ASP A 112 -2.59 9.37 -10.88
CA ASP A 112 -2.02 8.96 -9.59
C ASP A 112 -2.08 7.46 -9.32
N ARG A 113 -2.90 6.70 -10.05
CA ARG A 113 -3.18 5.29 -9.71
C ARG A 113 -1.91 4.44 -9.65
N ASN A 114 -1.00 4.61 -10.61
CA ASN A 114 0.22 3.82 -10.65
C ASN A 114 1.24 4.32 -9.62
N LEU A 115 1.40 5.64 -9.49
CA LEU A 115 2.23 6.26 -8.45
C LEU A 115 1.84 5.76 -7.05
N LEU A 116 0.54 5.76 -6.73
CA LEU A 116 0.01 5.23 -5.48
C LEU A 116 0.33 3.75 -5.30
N GLY A 117 0.11 2.95 -6.35
CA GLY A 117 0.40 1.52 -6.34
C GLY A 117 1.89 1.22 -6.09
N THR A 118 2.79 1.95 -6.76
CA THR A 118 4.23 1.82 -6.59
C THR A 118 4.67 2.25 -5.20
N MET A 119 4.14 3.36 -4.69
CA MET A 119 4.39 3.83 -3.32
C MET A 119 3.97 2.79 -2.28
N CYS A 120 2.72 2.30 -2.33
CA CYS A 120 2.23 1.28 -1.41
C CYS A 120 3.05 -0.01 -1.49
N GLY A 121 3.43 -0.43 -2.71
CA GLY A 121 4.30 -1.59 -2.92
C GLY A 121 5.67 -1.40 -2.28
N ALA A 122 6.31 -0.25 -2.50
CA ALA A 122 7.61 0.07 -1.92
C ALA A 122 7.56 0.11 -0.38
N VAL A 123 6.57 0.78 0.21
CA VAL A 123 6.37 0.83 1.66
C VAL A 123 6.17 -0.57 2.24
N ASN A 124 5.33 -1.40 1.61
CA ASN A 124 5.12 -2.78 2.04
C ASN A 124 6.42 -3.60 2.00
N THR A 125 7.16 -3.56 0.89
CA THR A 125 8.44 -4.25 0.75
C THR A 125 9.45 -3.80 1.80
N LEU A 126 9.61 -2.49 2.01
CA LEU A 126 10.54 -1.93 2.98
C LEU A 126 10.15 -2.28 4.41
N ALA A 127 8.86 -2.19 4.77
CA ALA A 127 8.37 -2.54 6.10
C ALA A 127 8.62 -4.02 6.44
N LEU A 128 8.44 -4.92 5.46
CA LEU A 128 8.73 -6.34 5.62
C LEU A 128 10.22 -6.62 5.74
N ALA A 129 11.03 -5.97 4.91
CA ALA A 129 12.48 -6.09 4.99
C ALA A 129 12.98 -5.63 6.36
N TYR A 130 12.49 -4.51 6.87
CA TYR A 130 12.75 -4.07 8.24
C TYR A 130 12.31 -5.15 9.25
N PHE A 131 11.07 -5.62 9.17
CA PHE A 131 10.56 -6.62 10.10
C PHE A 131 11.44 -7.87 10.16
N TYR A 132 11.92 -8.41 9.04
CA TYR A 132 12.71 -9.64 9.04
C TYR A 132 14.22 -9.44 9.28
N SER A 133 14.78 -8.28 8.91
CA SER A 133 16.23 -8.02 9.04
C SER A 133 16.61 -7.19 10.27
N ASN A 134 15.66 -6.42 10.82
CA ASN A 134 15.88 -5.32 11.76
C ASN A 134 16.83 -4.21 11.23
N ASP A 135 17.02 -4.08 9.92
CA ASP A 135 17.82 -2.99 9.33
C ASP A 135 17.00 -1.71 9.23
N GLU A 136 17.32 -0.75 10.10
CA GLU A 136 16.62 0.54 10.24
C GLU A 136 16.61 1.39 8.95
N ARG A 137 17.52 1.14 8.00
CA ARG A 137 17.51 1.87 6.72
C ARG A 137 16.21 1.67 5.94
N TYR A 138 15.63 0.47 6.03
CA TYR A 138 14.37 0.18 5.35
C TYR A 138 13.19 0.88 6.03
N ALA A 139 13.16 0.91 7.37
CA ALA A 139 12.15 1.65 8.12
C ALA A 139 12.22 3.15 7.85
N ALA A 140 13.42 3.72 7.87
CA ALA A 140 13.64 5.13 7.57
C ALA A 140 13.12 5.52 6.18
N LYS A 141 13.41 4.72 5.15
CA LYS A 141 12.89 4.97 3.81
C LYS A 141 11.38 4.80 3.73
N ALA A 142 10.80 3.77 4.36
CA ALA A 142 9.35 3.59 4.39
C ALA A 142 8.64 4.81 5.02
N ILE A 143 9.19 5.35 6.10
CA ILE A 143 8.70 6.56 6.77
C ILE A 143 8.78 7.76 5.82
N GLU A 144 9.91 7.95 5.12
CA GLU A 144 10.08 9.01 4.12
C GLU A 144 8.96 8.94 3.07
N LEU A 145 8.71 7.76 2.49
CA LEU A 145 7.68 7.58 1.46
C LEU A 145 6.28 7.90 1.99
N VAL A 146 5.93 7.42 3.19
CA VAL A 146 4.63 7.69 3.82
C VAL A 146 4.47 9.19 4.12
N ARG A 147 5.50 9.85 4.63
CA ARG A 147 5.46 11.28 4.92
C ARG A 147 5.27 12.09 3.64
N THR A 148 6.05 11.81 2.60
CA THR A 148 5.93 12.54 1.33
C THR A 148 4.55 12.35 0.68
N TRP A 149 3.97 11.16 0.76
CA TRP A 149 2.65 10.94 0.16
C TRP A 149 1.50 11.52 0.98
N PHE A 150 1.53 11.40 2.31
CA PHE A 150 0.33 11.65 3.14
C PHE A 150 0.43 12.84 4.08
N LEU A 151 1.64 13.30 4.44
CA LEU A 151 1.84 14.17 5.60
C LEU A 151 2.55 15.49 5.27
N ASP A 152 3.47 15.50 4.32
CA ASP A 152 4.17 16.72 3.92
C ASP A 152 3.22 17.67 3.18
N GLU A 153 2.99 18.87 3.74
CA GLU A 153 2.04 19.86 3.20
C GLU A 153 2.29 20.23 1.73
N LYS A 154 3.55 20.15 1.28
CA LYS A 154 3.92 20.46 -0.10
C LYS A 154 3.51 19.37 -1.09
N THR A 155 3.23 18.16 -0.62
CA THR A 155 3.11 16.96 -1.45
C THR A 155 1.92 16.06 -1.11
N LYS A 156 1.21 16.28 0.00
CA LYS A 156 0.03 15.50 0.42
C LYS A 156 -1.25 15.90 -0.31
#